data_AF-A0AAD2FLA5-F1
#
_entry.id   AF-A0AAD2FLA5-F1
#
_cell.length_a   1.000
_cell.length_b   1.000
_cell.length_c   1.000
_cell.angle_alpha   90.00
_cell.angle_beta   90.00
_cell.angle_gamma   90.00
#
_symmetry.space_group_name_H-M   'P 1'
#
loop_
_entity.id
_entity.type
_entity.pdbx_description
1 polymer ?
#
loop_
_entity_poly.entity_id
_entity_poly.type
_entity_poly.pdbx_seq_one_letter_code
_entity_poly.pdbx_strand_id
1 'polypeptide(L)'
;MAPHIGEAYVMDNAKVLVLLSKFIVGNTEAEATLQAINIAGNGREAFNALRTHYEGEGILASDIVEAEHTIKELCYIGEKPKMNWSMFERMLKKAYAACNKHEGREVHSDAMKLRSLQSKVTAPFYN
;
A
#
# COMPACT_ATOMS: atom_id res chain seq x y z
N MET A 1 4.77 -1.34 -27.82
CA MET A 1 5.70 -1.44 -26.67
C MET A 1 6.94 -0.63 -27.03
N ALA A 2 7.30 0.38 -26.23
CA ALA A 2 8.49 1.19 -26.49
C ALA A 2 9.76 0.32 -26.35
N PRO A 3 10.79 0.51 -27.19
CA PRO A 3 11.99 -0.30 -27.10
C PRO A 3 12.68 -0.09 -25.74
N HIS A 4 12.98 -1.17 -25.03
CA HIS A 4 13.75 -1.18 -23.77
C HIS A 4 15.25 -0.95 -24.02
N ILE A 5 15.59 -0.04 -24.94
CA ILE A 5 16.95 0.16 -25.42
C ILE A 5 17.15 1.67 -25.67
N GLY A 6 18.21 2.23 -25.08
CA GLY A 6 18.58 3.64 -25.22
C GLY A 6 18.87 4.31 -23.87
N GLU A 7 19.65 5.39 -23.89
CA GLU A 7 20.07 6.13 -22.69
C GLU A 7 18.89 6.59 -21.83
N ALA A 8 17.78 7.01 -22.46
CA ALA A 8 16.57 7.43 -21.73
C ALA A 8 15.98 6.29 -20.87
N TYR A 9 15.98 5.05 -21.38
CA TYR A 9 15.51 3.89 -20.62
C TYR A 9 16.42 3.59 -19.43
N VAL A 10 17.74 3.66 -19.63
CA VAL A 10 18.74 3.45 -18.58
C VAL A 10 18.63 4.52 -17.50
N MET A 11 18.49 5.79 -17.89
CA MET A 11 18.31 6.92 -16.96
C MET A 11 17.03 6.78 -16.13
N ASP A 12 15.90 6.43 -16.75
CA ASP A 12 14.66 6.25 -16.02
C ASP A 12 14.70 5.01 -15.12
N ASN A 13 15.38 3.95 -15.53
CA ASN A 13 15.59 2.77 -14.69
C ASN A 13 16.43 3.08 -13.44
N ALA A 14 17.47 3.91 -13.59
CA ALA A 14 18.27 4.39 -12.47
C ALA A 14 17.45 5.29 -11.53
N LYS A 15 16.57 6.16 -12.06
CA LYS A 15 15.64 6.95 -11.23
C LYS A 15 14.70 6.06 -10.41
N VAL A 16 14.16 5.00 -11.00
CA VAL A 16 13.31 4.03 -10.30
C VAL A 16 14.07 3.40 -9.14
N LEU A 17 15.34 3.02 -9.34
CA LEU A 17 16.17 2.47 -8.28
C LEU A 17 16.42 3.46 -7.13
N VAL A 18 16.68 4.73 -7.46
CA VAL A 18 16.85 5.79 -6.45
C VAL A 18 15.56 6.01 -5.66
N LEU A 19 14.41 6.03 -6.34
CA LEU A 19 13.10 6.16 -5.68
C LEU A 19 12.82 4.99 -4.76
N LEU A 20 13.00 3.76 -5.23
CA LEU A 20 12.89 2.54 -4.43
C LEU A 20 13.76 2.63 -3.17
N SER A 21 15.05 2.95 -3.35
CA SER A 21 16.00 3.06 -2.25
C SER A 21 15.55 4.10 -1.23
N LYS A 22 14.98 5.23 -1.67
CA LYS A 22 14.41 6.27 -0.79
C LYS A 22 13.15 5.83 -0.06
N PHE A 23 12.29 5.03 -0.70
CA PHE A 23 11.03 4.56 -0.10
C PHE A 23 11.24 3.48 0.95
N ILE A 24 12.29 2.68 0.81
CA ILE A 24 12.61 1.61 1.76
C ILE A 24 13.54 2.07 2.89
N VAL A 25 13.99 3.33 2.91
CA VAL A 25 14.91 3.84 3.94
C VAL A 25 14.33 3.59 5.33
N GLY A 26 15.06 2.84 6.15
CA GLY A 26 14.66 2.49 7.51
C GLY A 26 13.83 1.20 7.62
N ASN A 27 13.51 0.54 6.50
CA ASN A 27 13.01 -0.83 6.49
C ASN A 27 14.20 -1.76 6.21
N THR A 28 14.84 -2.24 7.27
CA THR A 28 16.07 -3.06 7.20
C THR A 28 15.89 -4.34 6.40
N GLU A 29 14.68 -4.92 6.40
CA GLU A 29 14.36 -6.11 5.62
C GLU A 29 14.26 -5.79 4.13
N ALA A 30 13.51 -4.72 3.77
CA ALA A 30 13.41 -4.26 2.39
C ALA A 30 14.77 -3.84 1.82
N GLU A 31 15.60 -3.18 2.63
CA GLU A 31 16.96 -2.78 2.26
C GLU A 31 17.86 -4.00 2.01
N ALA A 32 17.83 -5.00 2.88
CA ALA A 32 18.59 -6.23 2.72
C ALA A 32 18.14 -7.02 1.49
N THR A 33 16.83 -7.12 1.26
CA THR A 33 16.24 -7.78 0.09
C THR A 33 16.60 -7.04 -1.20
N LEU A 34 16.54 -5.70 -1.21
CA LEU A 34 16.97 -4.91 -2.37
C LEU A 34 18.47 -5.12 -2.65
N GLN A 35 19.33 -5.11 -1.63
CA GLN A 35 20.77 -5.33 -1.77
C GLN A 35 21.09 -6.73 -2.27
N ALA A 36 20.39 -7.75 -1.80
CA ALA A 36 20.57 -9.13 -2.22
C ALA A 36 20.18 -9.36 -3.68
N ILE A 37 19.17 -8.65 -4.17
CA ILE A 37 18.57 -8.89 -5.50
C ILE A 37 19.12 -7.94 -6.57
N ASN A 38 19.40 -6.69 -6.23
CA ASN A 38 19.78 -5.66 -7.20
C ASN A 38 21.31 -5.61 -7.47
N ILE A 39 21.84 -6.72 -7.99
CA ILE A 39 23.29 -6.87 -8.26
C ILE A 39 23.73 -6.04 -9.50
N ALA A 40 22.79 -5.69 -10.39
CA ALA A 40 23.06 -5.03 -11.67
C ALA A 40 22.56 -3.57 -11.77
N GLY A 41 21.98 -3.01 -10.70
CA GLY A 41 21.47 -1.62 -10.73
C GLY A 41 20.18 -1.44 -11.55
N ASN A 42 19.40 -2.51 -11.75
CA ASN A 42 18.16 -2.48 -12.53
C ASN A 42 16.94 -2.22 -11.63
N GLY A 43 16.54 -0.95 -11.52
CA GLY A 43 15.44 -0.52 -10.65
C GLY A 43 14.09 -1.20 -10.94
N ARG A 44 13.79 -1.52 -12.20
CA ARG A 44 12.52 -2.16 -12.57
C ARG A 44 12.48 -3.65 -12.24
N GLU A 45 13.60 -4.36 -12.39
CA GLU A 45 13.73 -5.75 -11.94
C GLU A 45 13.73 -5.82 -10.42
N ALA A 46 14.43 -4.91 -9.76
CA ALA A 46 14.40 -4.75 -8.30
C ALA A 46 12.98 -4.51 -7.77
N PHE A 47 12.19 -3.65 -8.44
CA PHE A 47 10.77 -3.45 -8.10
C PHE A 47 9.97 -4.76 -8.22
N ASN A 48 10.11 -5.47 -9.33
CA ASN A 48 9.37 -6.71 -9.55
C ASN A 48 9.73 -7.80 -8.53
N ALA A 49 11.00 -7.88 -8.14
CA ALA A 49 11.46 -8.86 -7.18
C ALA A 49 11.07 -8.50 -5.73
N LEU A 50 11.13 -7.21 -5.35
CA LEU A 50 10.56 -6.73 -4.09
C LEU A 50 9.06 -7.02 -4.04
N ARG A 51 8.35 -6.75 -5.14
CA ARG A 51 6.93 -7.07 -5.29
C ARG A 51 6.71 -8.58 -5.09
N THR A 52 7.48 -9.44 -5.74
CA THR A 52 7.38 -10.89 -5.55
C THR A 52 7.72 -11.34 -4.11
N HIS A 53 8.67 -10.69 -3.44
CA HIS A 53 9.01 -10.99 -2.04
C HIS A 53 7.85 -10.65 -1.08
N TYR A 54 7.31 -9.44 -1.19
CA TYR A 54 6.21 -8.97 -0.33
C TYR A 54 4.84 -9.53 -0.72
N GLU A 55 4.60 -9.87 -1.98
CA GLU A 55 3.36 -10.50 -2.45
C GLU A 55 3.42 -12.05 -2.38
N GLY A 56 4.62 -12.64 -2.27
CA GLY A 56 4.85 -14.08 -2.41
C GLY A 56 4.89 -14.87 -1.10
N GLU A 57 5.20 -14.24 0.04
CA GLU A 57 5.27 -14.93 1.33
C GLU A 57 3.96 -14.80 2.13
N GLY A 58 3.04 -15.74 1.86
CA GLY A 58 2.18 -16.43 2.83
C GLY A 58 1.31 -15.63 3.81
N ILE A 59 -0.01 -15.61 3.57
CA ILE A 59 -1.12 -15.35 4.53
C ILE A 59 -1.18 -13.92 5.11
N LEU A 60 -0.07 -13.38 5.62
CA LEU A 60 0.03 -12.00 6.13
C LEU A 60 -0.15 -10.97 5.00
N ALA A 61 0.44 -11.22 3.84
CA ALA A 61 0.25 -10.41 2.64
C ALA A 61 -1.23 -10.35 2.22
N SER A 62 -1.98 -11.45 2.35
CA SER A 62 -3.40 -11.51 1.99
C SER A 62 -4.26 -10.64 2.91
N ASP A 63 -4.00 -10.69 4.23
CA ASP A 63 -4.72 -9.88 5.22
C ASP A 63 -4.47 -8.37 5.02
N ILE A 64 -3.26 -7.97 4.64
CA ILE A 64 -2.92 -6.57 4.35
C ILE A 64 -3.53 -6.13 3.03
N VAL A 65 -3.44 -6.95 1.99
CA VAL A 65 -4.06 -6.66 0.69
C VAL A 65 -5.58 -6.50 0.86
N GLU A 66 -6.23 -7.34 1.67
CA GLU A 66 -7.65 -7.19 1.99
C GLU A 66 -7.92 -5.93 2.82
N ALA A 67 -7.05 -5.61 3.79
CA ALA A 67 -7.16 -4.39 4.59
C ALA A 67 -6.99 -3.12 3.74
N GLU A 68 -5.99 -3.07 2.86
CA GLU A 68 -5.75 -1.97 1.94
C GLU A 68 -6.89 -1.83 0.93
N HIS A 69 -7.40 -2.94 0.40
CA HIS A 69 -8.58 -2.96 -0.46
C HIS A 69 -9.81 -2.41 0.29
N THR A 70 -10.01 -2.80 1.54
CA THR A 70 -11.08 -2.27 2.40
C THR A 70 -10.89 -0.77 2.63
N ILE A 71 -9.69 -0.32 2.96
CA ILE A 71 -9.37 1.11 3.12
C ILE A 71 -9.55 1.87 1.81
N LYS A 72 -9.44 1.23 0.64
CA LYS A 72 -9.62 1.90 -0.65
C LYS A 72 -11.09 1.96 -1.07
N GLU A 73 -11.77 0.83 -1.09
CA GLU A 73 -13.08 0.65 -1.73
C GLU A 73 -14.27 0.80 -0.77
N LEU A 74 -14.08 0.64 0.54
CA LEU A 74 -15.19 0.76 1.49
C LEU A 74 -15.67 2.21 1.55
N CYS A 75 -16.92 2.44 1.14
CA CYS A 75 -17.61 3.72 1.20
C CYS A 75 -18.95 3.56 1.90
N TYR A 76 -19.35 4.59 2.65
CA TYR A 76 -20.64 4.65 3.30
C TYR A 76 -21.62 5.49 2.46
N ILE A 77 -22.62 4.81 1.91
CA ILE A 77 -23.64 5.38 1.01
C ILE A 77 -25.02 5.45 1.67
N GLY A 78 -25.07 5.43 3.00
CA GLY A 78 -26.29 5.44 3.80
C GLY A 78 -26.63 4.08 4.42
N GLU A 79 -27.63 4.07 5.29
CA GLU A 79 -28.07 2.90 6.04
C GLU A 79 -28.67 1.85 5.10
N LYS A 80 -27.98 0.71 4.96
CA LYS A 80 -28.46 -0.44 4.19
C LYS A 80 -28.63 -1.65 5.12
N PRO A 81 -29.57 -2.56 4.84
CA PRO A 81 -29.80 -3.76 5.68
C PRO A 81 -28.56 -4.64 5.88
N LYS A 82 -27.60 -4.60 4.94
CA LYS A 82 -26.33 -5.34 5.00
C LYS A 82 -25.12 -4.50 5.42
N MET A 83 -25.27 -3.18 5.53
CA MET A 83 -24.19 -2.23 5.81
C MET A 83 -24.75 -1.01 6.53
N ASN A 84 -24.70 -1.05 7.86
CA ASN A 84 -25.01 0.08 8.73
C ASN A 84 -23.73 0.82 9.16
N TRP A 85 -23.88 2.00 9.76
CA TRP A 85 -22.73 2.80 10.20
C TRP A 85 -21.76 2.01 11.10
N SER A 86 -22.29 1.25 12.08
CA SER A 86 -21.46 0.47 13.01
C SER A 86 -20.65 -0.63 12.31
N MET A 87 -21.22 -1.27 11.28
CA MET A 87 -20.52 -2.27 10.47
C MET A 87 -19.43 -1.61 9.62
N PHE A 88 -19.74 -0.48 8.98
CA PHE A 88 -18.78 0.31 8.22
C PHE A 88 -17.59 0.75 9.08
N GLU A 89 -17.86 1.34 10.24
CA GLU A 89 -16.82 1.80 11.17
C GLU A 89 -15.96 0.63 11.66
N ARG A 90 -16.59 -0.51 12.02
CA ARG A 90 -15.88 -1.70 12.48
C ARG A 90 -14.96 -2.27 11.41
N MET A 91 -15.42 -2.36 10.16
CA MET A 91 -14.60 -2.86 9.05
C MET A 91 -13.41 -1.93 8.79
N LEU A 92 -13.63 -0.62 8.80
CA LEU A 92 -12.57 0.37 8.57
C LEU A 92 -11.53 0.38 9.70
N LYS A 93 -11.97 0.31 10.97
CA LYS A 93 -11.06 0.19 12.13
C LYS A 93 -10.24 -1.10 12.08
N LYS A 94 -10.88 -2.23 11.72
CA LYS A 94 -10.18 -3.52 11.59
C LYS A 94 -9.10 -3.46 10.51
N ALA A 95 -9.39 -2.83 9.38
CA ALA A 95 -8.41 -2.67 8.30
C ALA A 95 -7.21 -1.81 8.72
N TYR A 96 -7.43 -0.65 9.36
CA TYR A 96 -6.31 0.16 9.87
C TYR A 96 -5.49 -0.58 10.94
N ALA A 97 -6.15 -1.35 11.81
CA ALA A 97 -5.46 -2.16 12.81
C ALA A 97 -4.62 -3.29 12.19
N ALA A 98 -5.09 -3.91 11.10
CA ALA A 98 -4.34 -4.90 10.36
C ALA A 98 -3.07 -4.31 9.75
N CYS A 99 -3.16 -3.12 9.12
CA CYS A 99 -1.98 -2.41 8.61
C CYS A 99 -0.99 -2.07 9.73
N ASN A 100 -1.47 -1.55 10.86
CA ASN A 100 -0.61 -1.21 12.00
C ASN A 100 0.08 -2.43 12.61
N LYS A 101 -0.64 -3.56 12.69
CA LYS A 101 -0.09 -4.83 13.19
C LYS A 101 1.00 -5.36 12.27
N HIS A 102 0.81 -5.28 10.96
CA HIS A 102 1.82 -5.70 10.01
C HIS A 102 3.08 -4.84 10.08
N GLU A 103 2.92 -3.52 10.09
CA GLU A 103 4.05 -2.59 10.07
C GLU A 103 4.72 -2.42 11.44
N GLY A 104 4.15 -2.99 12.51
CA GLY A 104 4.64 -2.84 13.88
C GLY A 104 4.59 -1.40 14.42
N ARG A 105 3.92 -0.49 13.72
CA ARG A 105 3.85 0.95 14.02
C ARG A 105 2.52 1.52 13.53
N GLU A 106 2.22 2.75 13.93
CA GLU A 106 1.10 3.47 13.34
C GLU A 106 1.40 3.87 11.89
N VAL A 107 0.62 3.35 10.96
CA VAL A 107 0.75 3.60 9.51
C VAL A 107 -0.11 4.79 9.09
N HIS A 108 -1.31 4.86 9.64
CA HIS A 108 -2.28 5.92 9.35
C HIS A 108 -2.45 6.77 10.60
N SER A 109 -2.08 8.05 10.54
CA SER A 109 -2.34 8.97 11.64
C SER A 109 -3.82 9.28 11.76
N ASP A 110 -4.26 9.76 12.93
CA ASP A 110 -5.66 10.12 13.16
C ASP A 110 -6.17 11.17 12.17
N ALA A 111 -5.33 12.13 11.80
CA ALA A 111 -5.66 13.11 10.75
C ALA A 111 -5.89 12.46 9.37
N MET A 112 -5.12 11.42 9.02
CA MET A 112 -5.33 10.66 7.78
C MET A 112 -6.62 9.85 7.83
N LYS A 113 -6.89 9.18 8.95
CA LYS A 113 -8.14 8.44 9.17
C LYS A 113 -9.36 9.35 9.01
N LEU A 114 -9.31 10.56 9.57
CA LEU A 114 -10.37 11.56 9.46
C LEU A 114 -10.60 12.04 8.02
N ARG A 115 -9.52 12.38 7.28
CA ARG A 115 -9.65 12.77 5.86
C ARG A 115 -10.19 11.64 4.99
N SER A 116 -9.74 10.40 5.24
CA SER A 116 -10.25 9.21 4.57
C SER A 116 -11.73 8.98 4.90
N LEU A 117 -12.15 9.18 6.14
CA LEU A 117 -13.55 9.09 6.54
C LEU A 117 -14.41 10.11 5.79
N GLN A 118 -13.95 11.36 5.68
CA GLN A 118 -14.66 12.42 4.94
C GLN A 118 -14.84 12.10 3.47
N SER A 119 -13.84 11.52 2.80
CA SER A 119 -13.96 11.14 1.38
C SER A 119 -14.82 9.88 1.16
N LYS A 120 -14.92 9.02 2.17
CA LYS A 120 -15.64 7.74 2.10
C LYS A 120 -17.10 7.82 2.44
N VAL A 121 -17.51 8.83 3.19
CA VAL A 121 -18.93 9.05 3.41
C VAL A 121 -19.49 9.88 2.28
N THR A 122 -20.13 9.18 1.35
CA THR A 122 -20.81 9.79 0.20
C THR A 122 -22.29 10.04 0.48
N ALA A 123 -22.80 9.57 1.61
CA ALA A 123 -24.15 9.87 2.06
C ALA A 123 -24.26 11.37 2.40
N PRO A 124 -25.27 12.08 1.89
CA PRO A 124 -25.56 13.42 2.36
C PRO A 124 -25.95 13.34 3.84
N PHE A 125 -25.08 13.81 4.73
CA PHE A 125 -25.43 14.03 6.14
C PHE A 125 -26.20 15.33 6.37
N TYR A 126 -26.52 16.05 5.29
CA TYR A 126 -27.22 17.33 5.33
C TYR A 126 -28.45 17.26 4.43
N ASN A 127 -29.63 17.36 5.04
CA ASN A 127 -30.82 17.94 4.42
C ASN A 127 -30.68 19.46 4.43
#